data_AF-A0A7Y4ZPC1-F1
#
_entry.id   AF-A0A7Y4ZPC1-F1
#
_cell.length_a   1.000
_cell.length_b   1.000
_cell.length_c   1.000
_cell.angle_alpha   90.00
_cell.angle_beta   90.00
_cell.angle_gamma   90.00
#
_symmetry.space_group_name_H-M   'P 1'
#
loop_
_entity.id
_entity.type
_entity.pdbx_description
1 polymer ?
#
loop_
_entity_poly.entity_id
_entity_poly.type
_entity_poly.pdbx_seq_one_letter_code
_entity_poly.pdbx_strand_id
1 'polypeptide(L)'
;MEQLRKVPLVPALFVALFAGVYEELAFRGFLLTRVRTLLGAQEGVRGGGREVAAVILSAVFFGLGHLYQGPLGVAQTLVAGLVLGAIAAYRRSIVASMVAHVAVDVLGFVALHAASR
;
A
#
# COMPACT_ATOMS: atom_id res chain seq x y z
N MET A 1 -19.04 -1.76 5.47
CA MET A 1 -18.64 -3.07 6.04
C MET A 1 -19.69 -4.16 5.84
N GLU A 2 -20.99 -3.88 6.08
CA GLU A 2 -22.10 -4.84 5.89
C GLU A 2 -22.08 -5.58 4.53
N GLN A 3 -21.79 -4.87 3.44
CA GLN A 3 -21.73 -5.45 2.10
C GLN A 3 -20.49 -6.34 1.87
N LEU A 4 -19.35 -6.01 2.49
CA LEU A 4 -18.11 -6.81 2.35
C LEU A 4 -18.23 -8.17 3.03
N ARG A 5 -19.05 -8.29 4.09
CA ARG A 5 -19.34 -9.57 4.77
C ARG A 5 -20.13 -10.55 3.90
N LYS A 6 -20.81 -10.06 2.85
CA LYS A 6 -21.61 -10.88 1.92
C LYS A 6 -20.77 -11.44 0.77
N VAL A 7 -19.58 -10.90 0.54
CA VAL A 7 -18.66 -11.41 -0.47
C VAL A 7 -18.07 -12.72 0.04
N PRO A 8 -18.11 -13.83 -0.73
CA PRO A 8 -17.47 -15.06 -0.30
C PRO A 8 -15.95 -14.89 -0.13
N LEU A 9 -15.37 -15.56 0.87
CA LEU A 9 -13.96 -15.40 1.23
C LEU A 9 -13.01 -15.66 0.05
N VAL A 10 -13.24 -16.72 -0.73
CA VAL A 10 -12.32 -17.11 -1.81
C VAL A 10 -12.15 -15.99 -2.87
N PRO A 11 -13.22 -15.43 -3.47
CA PRO A 11 -13.12 -14.23 -4.30
C PRO A 11 -12.41 -13.05 -3.62
N ALA A 12 -12.68 -12.79 -2.34
CA ALA A 12 -12.02 -11.71 -1.61
C ALA A 12 -10.50 -11.90 -1.51
N LEU A 13 -10.02 -13.15 -1.35
CA LEU A 13 -8.58 -13.45 -1.34
C LEU A 13 -7.93 -13.22 -2.71
N PHE A 14 -8.63 -13.49 -3.82
CA PHE A 14 -8.13 -13.16 -5.15
C PHE A 14 -8.05 -11.65 -5.37
N VAL A 15 -9.03 -10.89 -4.88
CA VAL A 15 -8.99 -9.42 -4.90
C VAL A 15 -7.82 -8.90 -4.08
N ALA A 16 -7.59 -9.43 -2.87
CA ALA A 16 -6.45 -9.07 -2.04
C ALA A 16 -5.10 -9.30 -2.75
N LEU A 17 -4.94 -10.46 -3.40
CA LEU A 17 -3.75 -10.77 -4.17
C LEU A 17 -3.56 -9.79 -5.33
N PHE A 18 -4.61 -9.58 -6.14
CA PHE A 18 -4.54 -8.69 -7.29
C PHE A 18 -4.26 -7.25 -6.86
N ALA A 19 -5.01 -6.72 -5.90
CA ALA A 19 -4.87 -5.36 -5.38
C ALA A 19 -3.48 -5.14 -4.80
N GLY A 20 -3.02 -6.00 -3.88
CA GLY A 20 -1.70 -5.85 -3.26
C GLY A 20 -0.54 -5.90 -4.26
N VAL A 21 -0.64 -6.67 -5.35
CA VAL A 21 0.38 -6.66 -6.42
C VAL A 21 0.25 -5.42 -7.31
N TYR A 22 -0.95 -5.13 -7.81
CA TYR A 22 -1.21 -4.04 -8.74
C TYR A 22 -0.90 -2.68 -8.12
N GLU A 23 -1.32 -2.46 -6.88
CA GLU A 23 -1.10 -1.19 -6.19
C GLU A 23 0.38 -0.98 -5.86
N GLU A 24 1.12 -2.01 -5.47
CA GLU A 24 2.57 -1.84 -5.26
C GLU A 24 3.32 -1.56 -6.57
N LEU A 25 2.91 -2.15 -7.70
CA LEU A 25 3.46 -1.78 -9.01
C LEU A 25 3.18 -0.31 -9.33
N ALA A 26 1.95 0.16 -9.13
CA ALA A 26 1.54 1.53 -9.44
C ALA A 26 2.20 2.56 -8.51
N PHE A 27 2.15 2.35 -7.20
CA PHE A 27 2.55 3.36 -6.22
C PHE A 27 4.02 3.28 -5.82
N ARG A 28 4.58 2.07 -5.66
CA ARG A 28 5.98 1.86 -5.25
C ARG A 28 6.90 1.60 -6.43
N GLY A 29 6.45 0.89 -7.45
CA GLY A 29 7.19 0.66 -8.68
C GLY A 29 7.26 1.90 -9.56
N PHE A 30 6.10 2.49 -9.89
CA PHE A 30 6.02 3.64 -10.80
C PHE A 30 6.06 4.99 -10.07
N LEU A 31 5.05 5.33 -9.26
CA LEU A 31 4.90 6.68 -8.72
C LEU A 31 6.09 7.09 -7.84
N LEU A 32 6.46 6.25 -6.87
CA LEU A 32 7.59 6.52 -5.97
C LEU A 32 8.89 6.76 -6.76
N THR A 33 9.15 5.97 -7.80
CA THR A 33 10.30 6.15 -8.69
C THR A 33 10.24 7.50 -9.42
N ARG A 34 9.07 7.90 -9.92
CA ARG A 34 8.90 9.21 -10.58
C ARG A 34 9.10 10.38 -9.61
N VAL A 35 8.56 10.28 -8.40
CA VAL A 35 8.76 11.31 -7.37
C VAL A 35 10.24 11.40 -6.97
N ARG A 36 10.94 10.27 -6.81
CA ARG A 36 12.40 10.26 -6.57
C ARG A 36 13.16 10.99 -7.66
N THR A 37 12.84 10.73 -8.93
CA THR A 37 13.44 11.43 -10.07
C THR A 37 13.19 12.94 -10.00
N LEU A 38 11.95 13.37 -9.74
CA LEU A 38 11.58 14.79 -9.66
C LEU A 38 12.29 15.51 -8.51
N LEU A 39 12.46 14.84 -7.37
CA LEU A 39 13.14 15.41 -6.20
C LEU A 39 14.68 15.32 -6.29
N GLY A 40 15.22 14.70 -7.34
CA GLY A 40 16.66 14.43 -7.45
C GLY A 40 17.17 13.56 -6.30
N ALA A 41 16.35 12.60 -5.84
CA ALA A 41 16.77 11.56 -4.90
C ALA A 41 17.57 10.52 -5.69
N GLN A 42 18.90 10.64 -5.65
CA GLN A 42 19.81 9.73 -6.36
C GLN A 42 19.72 8.32 -5.75
N GLU A 43 19.67 7.30 -6.60
CA GLU A 43 19.73 5.90 -6.21
C GLU A 43 21.06 5.58 -5.51
N GLY A 44 21.05 5.43 -4.18
CA GLY A 44 22.22 4.99 -3.41
C GLY A 44 22.42 5.68 -2.06
N VAL A 45 21.85 6.87 -1.86
CA VAL A 45 21.92 7.57 -0.57
C VAL A 45 20.75 7.14 0.31
N ARG A 46 21.02 6.26 1.28
CA ARG A 46 20.00 5.81 2.25
C ARG A 46 19.52 6.98 3.11
N GLY A 47 18.20 7.11 3.27
CA GLY A 47 17.59 7.90 4.34
C GLY A 47 17.78 9.42 4.25
N GLY A 48 18.14 9.97 3.09
CA GLY A 48 18.18 11.42 2.90
C GLY A 48 16.77 12.04 2.92
N GLY A 49 16.65 13.32 3.29
CA GLY A 49 15.34 14.00 3.39
C GLY A 49 14.50 13.94 2.10
N ARG A 50 15.13 13.88 0.92
CA ARG A 50 14.46 13.72 -0.37
C ARG A 50 13.81 12.35 -0.55
N GLU A 51 14.43 11.30 -0.04
CA GLU A 51 13.88 9.93 -0.07
C GLU A 51 12.66 9.82 0.84
N VAL A 52 12.77 10.40 2.05
CA VAL A 52 11.65 10.49 2.99
C VAL A 52 10.48 11.27 2.37
N ALA A 53 10.76 12.41 1.74
CA ALA A 53 9.75 13.19 1.04
C ALA A 53 9.10 12.40 -0.11
N ALA A 54 9.87 11.62 -0.87
CA ALA A 54 9.32 10.78 -1.94
C ALA A 54 8.37 9.70 -1.41
N VAL A 55 8.74 9.04 -0.31
CA VAL A 55 7.88 8.06 0.37
C VAL A 55 6.60 8.71 0.89
N ILE A 56 6.70 9.87 1.54
CA ILE A 56 5.54 10.61 2.06
C ILE A 56 4.60 10.98 0.91
N LEU A 57 5.10 11.56 -0.18
CA LEU A 57 4.28 11.95 -1.31
C LEU A 57 3.60 10.74 -1.98
N SER A 58 4.34 9.65 -2.21
CA SER A 58 3.76 8.40 -2.74
C SER A 58 2.63 7.88 -1.83
N ALA A 59 2.82 7.91 -0.51
CA ALA A 59 1.81 7.49 0.46
C ALA A 59 0.58 8.42 0.50
N VAL A 60 0.77 9.73 0.36
CA VAL A 60 -0.34 10.70 0.25
C VAL A 60 -1.19 10.40 -0.98
N PHE A 61 -0.60 10.22 -2.15
CA PHE A 61 -1.36 9.86 -3.35
C PHE A 61 -2.04 8.50 -3.23
N PHE A 62 -1.41 7.55 -2.54
CA PHE A 62 -2.03 6.27 -2.23
C PHE A 62 -3.29 6.42 -1.37
N GLY A 63 -3.22 7.21 -0.28
CA GLY A 63 -4.38 7.53 0.56
C GLY A 63 -5.47 8.31 -0.20
N LEU A 64 -5.09 9.23 -1.09
CA LEU A 64 -6.04 9.96 -1.95
C LEU A 64 -6.80 9.03 -2.91
N GLY A 65 -6.15 7.97 -3.41
CA GLY A 65 -6.83 6.92 -4.18
C GLY A 65 -7.94 6.20 -3.39
N HIS A 66 -7.94 6.34 -2.06
CA HIS A 66 -8.82 5.65 -1.12
C HIS A 66 -9.86 6.54 -0.47
N LEU A 67 -10.12 7.75 -1.00
CA LEU A 67 -11.13 8.67 -0.46
C LEU A 67 -12.52 8.04 -0.28
N TYR A 68 -12.87 7.04 -1.10
CA TYR A 68 -14.13 6.30 -1.04
C TYR A 68 -14.30 5.44 0.24
N GLN A 69 -13.22 5.22 1.01
CA GLN A 69 -13.26 4.47 2.27
C GLN A 69 -13.65 5.32 3.48
N GLY A 70 -13.84 6.63 3.29
CA GLY A 70 -14.09 7.60 4.36
C GLY A 70 -12.84 7.98 5.16
N PRO A 71 -12.92 8.95 6.07
CA PRO A 71 -11.74 9.56 6.70
C PRO A 71 -10.82 8.58 7.44
N LEU A 72 -11.41 7.62 8.17
CA LEU A 72 -10.64 6.60 8.88
C LEU A 72 -9.92 5.65 7.92
N GLY A 73 -10.58 5.22 6.84
CA GLY A 73 -9.96 4.35 5.82
C GLY A 73 -8.82 5.06 5.09
N VAL A 74 -8.99 6.34 4.78
CA VAL A 74 -7.91 7.19 4.21
C VAL A 74 -6.72 7.30 5.17
N ALA A 75 -6.97 7.50 6.47
CA ALA A 75 -5.91 7.57 7.46
C ALA A 75 -5.16 6.23 7.57
N GLN A 76 -5.88 5.10 7.57
CA GLN A 76 -5.30 3.76 7.60
C GLN A 76 -4.46 3.47 6.35
N THR A 77 -4.97 3.80 5.16
CA THR A 77 -4.26 3.59 3.89
C THR A 77 -3.06 4.50 3.74
N LEU A 78 -3.12 5.74 4.25
CA LEU A 78 -1.97 6.63 4.33
C LEU A 78 -0.85 6.00 5.18
N VAL A 79 -1.17 5.51 6.38
CA VAL A 79 -0.20 4.85 7.27
C VAL A 79 0.37 3.59 6.62
N ALA A 80 -0.47 2.74 6.02
CA ALA A 80 -0.02 1.57 5.28
C ALA A 80 0.92 1.97 4.13
N GLY A 81 0.57 3.00 3.36
CA GLY A 81 1.38 3.54 2.27
C GLY A 81 2.76 4.03 2.73
N LEU A 82 2.84 4.67 3.89
CA LEU A 82 4.12 5.11 4.49
C LEU A 82 5.00 3.91 4.85
N VAL A 83 4.43 2.90 5.51
CA VAL A 83 5.17 1.69 5.91
C VAL A 83 5.65 0.89 4.69
N LEU A 84 4.76 0.64 3.74
CA LEU A 84 5.08 -0.11 2.52
C LEU A 84 6.09 0.65 1.63
N GLY A 85 5.96 1.97 1.54
CA GLY A 85 6.94 2.82 0.86
C GLY A 85 8.32 2.79 1.53
N ALA A 86 8.37 2.81 2.86
CA ALA A 86 9.61 2.65 3.62
C ALA A 86 10.24 1.25 3.41
N ILE A 87 9.43 0.19 3.38
CA ILE A 87 9.91 -1.17 3.07
C ILE A 87 10.53 -1.21 1.67
N ALA A 88 9.83 -0.69 0.66
CA ALA A 88 10.33 -0.67 -0.72
C ALA A 88 11.62 0.15 -0.86
N ALA A 89 11.70 1.30 -0.19
CA ALA A 89 12.90 2.13 -0.13
C ALA A 89 14.08 1.41 0.53
N TYR A 90 13.84 0.78 1.68
CA TYR A 90 14.88 0.07 2.43
C TYR A 90 15.38 -1.18 1.70
N ARG A 91 14.47 -1.98 1.14
CA ARG A 91 14.78 -3.24 0.45
C ARG A 91 15.27 -3.05 -0.98
N ARG A 92 15.12 -1.85 -1.55
CA ARG A 92 15.34 -1.55 -2.98
C ARG A 92 14.62 -2.54 -3.89
N SER A 93 13.46 -3.01 -3.45
CA SER A 93 12.63 -3.99 -4.14
C SER A 93 11.21 -3.87 -3.61
N ILE A 94 10.25 -3.95 -4.52
CA ILE A 94 8.82 -3.90 -4.21
C ILE A 94 8.27 -5.27 -3.81
N VAL A 95 9.03 -6.37 -3.98
CA VAL A 95 8.55 -7.72 -3.65
C VAL A 95 8.21 -7.84 -2.16
N ALA A 96 9.05 -7.26 -1.29
CA ALA A 96 8.79 -7.28 0.14
C ALA A 96 7.54 -6.47 0.52
N SER A 97 7.29 -5.33 -0.14
CA SER A 97 6.08 -4.54 0.10
C SER A 97 4.84 -5.23 -0.49
N MET A 98 4.93 -5.88 -1.66
CA MET A 98 3.86 -6.70 -2.24
C MET A 98 3.41 -7.81 -1.30
N VAL A 99 4.35 -8.61 -0.78
CA VAL A 99 4.03 -9.69 0.15
C VAL A 99 3.38 -9.13 1.42
N ALA A 100 3.91 -8.03 1.96
CA ALA A 100 3.34 -7.39 3.15
C ALA A 100 1.93 -6.85 2.90
N HIS A 101 1.70 -6.20 1.77
CA HIS A 101 0.40 -5.63 1.39
C HIS A 101 -0.64 -6.74 1.21
N VAL A 102 -0.33 -7.76 0.40
CA VAL A 102 -1.22 -8.93 0.21
C VAL A 102 -1.52 -9.60 1.55
N ALA A 103 -0.52 -9.74 2.43
CA ALA A 103 -0.73 -10.33 3.75
C ALA A 103 -1.70 -9.50 4.62
N VAL A 104 -1.56 -8.18 4.64
CA VAL A 104 -2.46 -7.29 5.39
C VAL A 104 -3.91 -7.43 4.89
N ASP A 105 -4.11 -7.44 3.57
CA ASP A 105 -5.44 -7.56 2.97
C ASP A 105 -6.07 -8.93 3.26
N VAL A 106 -5.30 -10.00 3.08
CA VAL A 106 -5.73 -11.37 3.39
C VAL A 106 -6.13 -11.49 4.85
N LEU A 107 -5.30 -11.00 5.77
CA LEU A 107 -5.61 -11.02 7.21
C LEU A 107 -6.85 -10.19 7.53
N GLY A 108 -7.02 -9.03 6.89
CA GLY A 108 -8.20 -8.19 7.01
C GLY A 108 -9.48 -8.90 6.58
N PHE A 109 -9.46 -9.55 5.40
CA PHE A 109 -10.61 -10.32 4.94
C PHE A 109 -10.90 -11.53 5.82
N VAL A 110 -9.88 -12.29 6.23
CA VAL A 110 -10.06 -13.45 7.13
C VAL A 110 -10.65 -13.01 8.47
N ALA A 111 -10.14 -11.94 9.07
CA ALA A 111 -10.66 -11.40 10.33
C ALA A 111 -12.12 -10.92 10.19
N LEU A 112 -12.44 -10.23 9.10
CA LEU A 112 -13.80 -9.76 8.82
C LEU A 112 -14.79 -10.94 8.72
N HIS A 113 -14.41 -12.03 8.05
CA HIS A 113 -15.25 -13.22 7.89
C HIS A 113 -15.35 -14.05 9.17
N ALA A 114 -14.28 -14.12 9.96
CA ALA A 114 -14.30 -14.81 11.25
C ALA A 114 -15.23 -14.09 12.24
N ALA A 115 -15.27 -12.75 12.21
CA ALA A 115 -16.15 -11.94 13.05
C ALA A 115 -17.60 -11.81 12.53
N SER A 116 -17.91 -12.39 11.37
CA SER A 116 -19.26 -12.38 10.77
C SER A 116 -19.97 -13.74 10.85
N ARG A 117 -19.36 -14.73 11.50
CA ARG A 117 -19.99 -15.99 11.90
C ARG A 117 -20.49 -15.87 13.33
#